data_AF-A0A401Q616-F1
#
_entry.id   AF-A0A401Q616-F1
#
_cell.length_a   1.000
_cell.length_b   1.000
_cell.length_c   1.000
_cell.angle_alpha   90.00
_cell.angle_beta   90.00
_cell.angle_gamma   90.00
#
_symmetry.space_group_name_H-M   'P 1'
#
loop_
_entity.id
_entity.type
_entity.pdbx_description
1 polymer ?
#
loop_
_entity_poly.entity_id
_entity_poly.type
_entity_poly.pdbx_seq_one_letter_code
_entity_poly.pdbx_strand_id
1 'polypeptide(L)'
;QLKALVLGAQERGVEFVYAISPGKDITFSSWCDLALLKQKLRQVKGFGCMAFAILFDDIDHAMCPTDKGTFSSFAHAQTSVANEIYRYLGEPPVFLFCPTGKVAQGPML
;
A
#
# COMPACT_ATOMS: atom_id res chain seq x y z
N GLN A 1 0.15 16.51 14.75
CA GLN A 1 -1.13 15.79 14.96
C GLN A 1 -0.95 14.27 14.83
N LEU A 2 -0.51 13.71 13.70
CA LEU A 2 -0.34 12.25 13.54
C LEU A 2 0.58 11.60 14.59
N LYS A 3 1.75 12.21 14.89
CA LYS A 3 2.66 11.74 15.94
C LYS A 3 1.98 11.61 17.31
N ALA A 4 1.10 12.55 17.67
CA ALA A 4 0.38 12.50 18.94
C ALA A 4 -0.64 11.34 18.99
N LEU A 5 -1.26 11.01 17.85
CA LEU A 5 -2.17 9.86 17.75
C LEU A 5 -1.42 8.53 17.88
N VAL A 6 -0.25 8.41 17.22
CA VAL A 6 0.61 7.23 17.34
C VAL A 6 1.03 7.00 18.79
N LEU A 7 1.55 8.04 19.45
CA LEU A 7 1.95 7.97 20.86
C LEU A 7 0.75 7.66 21.78
N GLY A 8 -0.38 8.32 21.56
CA GLY A 8 -1.59 8.09 22.36
C GLY A 8 -2.16 6.68 22.24
N ALA A 9 -2.04 6.06 21.06
CA ALA A 9 -2.42 4.66 20.84
C ALA A 9 -1.47 3.70 21.59
N GLN A 10 -0.16 3.95 21.52
CA GLN A 10 0.85 3.18 22.24
C GLN A 10 0.66 3.24 23.75
N GLU A 11 0.39 4.43 24.32
CA GLU A 11 0.10 4.61 25.75
C GLU A 11 -1.11 3.80 26.24
N ARG A 12 -2.04 3.48 25.33
CA ARG A 12 -3.29 2.76 25.62
C ARG A 12 -3.25 1.29 25.20
N GLY A 13 -2.12 0.81 24.70
CA GLY A 13 -1.98 -0.57 24.20
C GLY A 13 -2.81 -0.88 22.96
N VAL A 14 -3.12 0.14 22.15
CA VAL A 14 -3.87 0.00 20.89
C VAL A 14 -2.87 0.00 19.73
N GLU A 15 -2.93 -1.01 18.85
CA GLU A 15 -2.09 -1.07 17.66
C GLU A 15 -2.52 0.02 16.66
N PHE A 16 -1.61 0.93 16.33
CA PHE A 16 -1.85 1.97 15.34
C PHE A 16 -1.35 1.51 13.97
N VAL A 17 -2.27 1.20 13.05
CA VAL A 17 -1.95 0.80 11.68
C VAL A 17 -2.10 2.01 10.75
N TYR A 18 -1.01 2.46 10.14
CA TYR A 18 -1.07 3.51 9.12
C TYR A 18 -1.38 2.92 7.74
N ALA A 19 -2.56 3.25 7.21
CA ALA A 19 -2.97 2.85 5.87
C ALA A 19 -2.67 3.92 4.82
N ILE A 20 -2.30 3.50 3.61
CA ILE A 20 -2.16 4.38 2.44
C ILE A 20 -2.73 3.71 1.19
N SER A 21 -3.46 4.48 0.38
CA SER A 21 -4.10 4.03 -0.85
C SER A 21 -3.42 4.66 -2.08
N PRO A 22 -2.32 4.08 -2.60
CA PRO A 22 -1.60 4.65 -3.73
C PRO A 22 -2.29 4.41 -5.08
N GLY A 23 -3.32 3.56 -5.14
CA GLY A 23 -3.81 2.99 -6.40
C GLY A 23 -4.37 3.96 -7.45
N LYS A 24 -4.83 5.16 -7.07
CA LYS A 24 -5.44 6.11 -8.03
C LYS A 24 -4.43 6.74 -9.00
N ASP A 25 -3.24 7.05 -8.52
CA ASP A 25 -2.25 7.85 -9.27
C ASP A 25 -0.88 7.16 -9.40
N ILE A 26 -0.72 5.94 -8.88
CA ILE A 26 0.54 5.20 -8.97
C ILE A 26 0.74 4.59 -10.37
N THR A 27 1.90 4.84 -10.96
CA THR A 27 2.45 3.97 -12.01
C THR A 27 3.29 2.90 -11.33
N PHE A 28 2.86 1.64 -11.38
CA PHE A 28 3.47 0.56 -10.58
C PHE A 28 4.94 0.31 -10.93
N SER A 29 5.33 0.55 -12.19
CA SER A 29 6.70 0.42 -12.69
C SER A 29 7.54 1.69 -12.51
N SER A 30 6.97 2.77 -11.98
CA SER A 30 7.67 4.05 -11.79
C SER A 30 8.52 4.01 -10.53
N TRP A 31 9.84 4.07 -10.72
CA TRP A 31 10.79 4.25 -9.62
C TRP A 31 10.54 5.53 -8.81
N CYS A 32 10.07 6.59 -9.47
CA CYS A 32 9.78 7.87 -8.81
C CYS A 32 8.60 7.72 -7.83
N ASP A 33 7.50 7.13 -8.29
CA ASP A 33 6.29 6.96 -7.47
C ASP A 33 6.58 6.05 -6.28
N LEU A 34 7.36 4.99 -6.52
CA LEU A 34 7.77 4.07 -5.48
C LEU A 34 8.71 4.72 -4.45
N ALA A 35 9.61 5.61 -4.89
CA ALA A 35 10.45 6.40 -3.99
C ALA A 35 9.63 7.37 -3.14
N LEU A 36 8.61 8.03 -3.72
CA LEU A 36 7.70 8.91 -2.98
C LEU A 36 6.87 8.14 -1.95
N LEU A 37 6.35 6.96 -2.31
CA LEU A 37 5.63 6.08 -1.40
C LEU A 37 6.52 5.66 -0.21
N LYS A 38 7.75 5.22 -0.49
CA LYS A 38 8.76 4.89 0.53
C LYS A 38 9.05 6.07 1.44
N GLN A 39 9.25 7.26 0.88
CA GLN A 39 9.53 8.48 1.65
C GLN A 39 8.38 8.83 2.59
N LYS A 40 7.13 8.71 2.12
CA LYS A 40 5.93 8.96 2.94
C LYS A 40 5.84 7.98 4.10
N LEU A 41 6.04 6.69 3.85
CA LEU A 41 5.98 5.65 4.89
C LEU A 41 7.14 5.76 5.88
N ARG A 42 8.35 6.10 5.41
CA ARG A 42 9.50 6.38 6.28
C ARG A 42 9.23 7.56 7.21
N GLN A 43 8.59 8.63 6.71
CA GLN A 43 8.19 9.77 7.54
C GLN A 43 7.26 9.33 8.67
N VAL A 44 6.26 8.50 8.36
CA VAL A 44 5.31 7.99 9.36
C VAL A 44 5.97 7.02 10.35
N LYS A 45 6.88 6.16 9.87
CA LYS A 45 7.73 5.33 10.74
C LYS A 45 8.54 6.17 11.71
N GLY A 46 9.06 7.33 11.26
CA GLY A 46 9.74 8.30 12.12
C GLY A 46 8.88 8.94 13.21
N PHE A 47 7.55 8.79 13.15
CA PHE A 47 6.65 9.18 14.24
C PHE A 47 6.44 8.09 15.31
N GLY A 48 7.03 6.91 15.14
CA GLY A 48 6.90 5.76 16.04
C GLY A 48 5.90 4.69 15.58
N CYS A 49 5.31 4.85 14.39
CA CYS A 49 4.37 3.88 13.82
C CYS A 49 5.12 2.63 13.32
N MET A 50 4.66 1.45 13.72
CA MET A 50 5.31 0.17 13.41
C MET A 50 4.44 -0.79 12.59
N ALA A 51 3.14 -0.51 12.44
CA ALA A 51 2.21 -1.28 11.63
C ALA A 51 1.71 -0.47 10.42
N PHE A 52 1.58 -1.13 9.27
CA PHE A 52 1.27 -0.46 8.00
C PHE A 52 0.24 -1.23 7.18
N ALA A 53 -0.49 -0.52 6.32
CA ALA A 53 -1.38 -1.12 5.33
C ALA A 53 -1.24 -0.45 3.96
N ILE A 54 -1.20 -1.25 2.91
CA ILE A 54 -1.30 -0.77 1.52
C ILE A 54 -2.66 -1.17 0.97
N LEU A 55 -3.42 -0.19 0.50
CA LEU A 55 -4.78 -0.39 0.02
C LEU A 55 -4.89 -0.10 -1.48
N PHE A 56 -5.43 -1.06 -2.21
CA PHE A 56 -5.75 -0.94 -3.64
C PHE A 56 -7.26 -1.10 -3.88
N ASP A 57 -8.08 -0.76 -2.89
CA ASP A 57 -9.54 -0.71 -3.01
C ASP A 57 -10.00 0.49 -3.86
N ASP A 58 -11.20 0.39 -4.44
CA ASP A 58 -11.87 1.45 -5.22
C ASP A 58 -11.00 2.09 -6.32
N ILE A 59 -10.32 1.25 -7.11
CA ILE A 59 -9.56 1.67 -8.30
C ILE A 59 -10.00 0.92 -9.56
N ASP A 60 -9.90 1.60 -10.69
CA ASP A 60 -10.11 0.98 -12.00
C ASP A 60 -9.02 -0.06 -12.27
N HIS A 61 -9.41 -1.20 -12.84
CA HIS A 61 -8.48 -2.30 -13.15
C HIS A 61 -7.60 -2.03 -14.38
N ALA A 62 -7.54 -0.77 -14.84
CA ALA A 62 -6.81 -0.37 -16.03
C ALA A 62 -5.36 0.00 -15.68
N MET A 63 -4.41 -0.83 -16.12
CA MET A 63 -2.98 -0.47 -16.07
C MET A 63 -2.60 0.45 -17.23
N CYS A 64 -1.69 1.39 -16.97
CA CYS A 64 -1.09 2.20 -18.02
C CYS A 64 -0.25 1.34 -18.99
N PRO A 65 0.05 1.80 -20.21
CA PRO A 65 0.82 1.02 -21.19
C PRO A 65 2.20 0.57 -20.67
N THR A 66 2.87 1.40 -19.88
CA THR A 66 4.19 1.09 -19.29
C THR A 66 4.10 -0.08 -18.30
N ASP A 67 3.08 -0.08 -17.45
CA ASP A 67 2.86 -1.16 -16.47
C ASP A 67 2.50 -2.47 -17.17
N LYS A 68 1.73 -2.43 -18.27
CA LYS A 68 1.39 -3.62 -19.07
C LYS A 68 2.61 -4.29 -19.71
N GLY A 69 3.66 -3.52 -20.03
CA GLY A 69 4.92 -4.06 -20.54
C GLY A 69 5.78 -4.71 -19.46
N THR A 70 5.51 -4.43 -18.18
CA THR A 70 6.32 -4.85 -17.04
C THR A 70 5.67 -6.00 -16.26
N PHE A 71 4.35 -5.92 -16.04
CA PHE A 71 3.62 -6.83 -15.17
C PHE A 71 2.65 -7.71 -15.95
N SER A 72 2.63 -9.00 -15.62
CA SER A 72 1.73 -10.00 -16.22
C SER A 72 0.26 -9.84 -15.82
N SER A 73 -0.03 -9.13 -14.73
CA SER A 73 -1.40 -8.86 -14.26
C SER A 73 -1.44 -7.70 -13.27
N PHE A 74 -2.64 -7.16 -13.02
CA PHE A 74 -2.82 -6.11 -12.00
C PHE A 74 -2.45 -6.60 -10.59
N ALA A 75 -2.78 -7.85 -10.28
CA ALA A 75 -2.37 -8.49 -9.03
C ALA A 75 -0.84 -8.59 -8.93
N HIS A 76 -0.14 -8.91 -10.02
CA HIS A 76 1.32 -8.92 -10.04
C HIS A 76 1.90 -7.53 -9.78
N ALA A 77 1.33 -6.48 -10.39
CA ALA A 77 1.76 -5.10 -10.14
C ALA A 77 1.58 -4.69 -8.67
N GLN A 78 0.39 -4.93 -8.09
CA GLN A 78 0.08 -4.63 -6.69
C GLN A 78 0.97 -5.38 -5.71
N THR A 79 1.14 -6.69 -5.92
CA THR A 79 1.97 -7.52 -5.05
C THR A 79 3.44 -7.17 -5.16
N SER A 80 3.92 -6.76 -6.34
CA SER A 80 5.29 -6.24 -6.52
C SER A 80 5.54 -5.01 -5.63
N VAL A 81 4.68 -4.00 -5.73
CA VAL A 81 4.78 -2.77 -4.90
C VAL A 81 4.64 -3.10 -3.41
N ALA A 82 3.63 -3.89 -3.02
CA ALA A 82 3.40 -4.23 -1.62
C ALA A 82 4.60 -4.97 -1.00
N ASN A 83 5.17 -5.94 -1.71
CA ASN A 83 6.35 -6.69 -1.27
C ASN A 83 7.58 -5.80 -1.16
N GLU A 84 7.78 -4.88 -2.11
CA GLU A 84 8.90 -3.94 -2.06
C GLU A 84 8.80 -3.00 -0.85
N ILE A 85 7.60 -2.51 -0.55
CA ILE A 85 7.35 -1.66 0.61
C ILE A 85 7.51 -2.45 1.92
N TYR A 86 6.99 -3.68 1.99
CA TYR A 86 7.13 -4.56 3.15
C TYR A 86 8.61 -4.76 3.51
N ARG A 87 9.45 -5.11 2.52
CA ARG A 87 10.91 -5.25 2.71
C ARG A 87 11.57 -3.92 3.06
N TYR A 88 11.22 -2.83 2.39
CA TYR A 88 11.78 -1.50 2.67
C TYR A 88 11.53 -1.05 4.11
N LEU A 89 10.37 -1.39 4.67
CA LEU A 89 10.03 -1.08 6.05
C LEU A 89 10.69 -2.01 7.08
N GLY A 90 11.45 -3.00 6.64
CA GLY A 90 12.13 -3.97 7.50
C GLY A 90 11.17 -5.04 8.03
N GLU A 91 10.24 -5.51 7.18
CA GLU A 91 9.37 -6.65 7.46
C GLU A 91 8.58 -6.50 8.77
N PRO A 92 7.76 -5.43 8.92
CA PRO A 92 7.04 -5.16 10.15
C PRO A 92 6.11 -6.34 10.52
N PRO A 93 5.89 -6.60 11.82
CA PRO A 93 5.09 -7.72 12.29
C PRO A 93 3.61 -7.62 11.85
N VAL A 94 3.12 -6.40 11.63
CA VAL A 94 1.78 -6.13 11.10
C VAL A 94 1.92 -5.36 9.80
N PHE A 95 1.58 -6.03 8.70
CA PHE A 95 1.51 -5.45 7.37
C PHE A 95 0.24 -5.95 6.67
N LEU A 96 -0.69 -5.05 6.40
CA LEU A 96 -1.98 -5.39 5.79
C LEU A 96 -1.99 -5.01 4.30
N PHE A 97 -2.69 -5.81 3.52
CA PHE A 97 -2.88 -5.57 2.09
C PHE A 97 -4.37 -5.66 1.78
N CYS A 98 -4.94 -4.58 1.24
CA CYS A 98 -6.31 -4.60 0.73
C CYS A 98 -6.27 -4.74 -0.80
N PRO A 99 -6.71 -5.87 -1.38
CA PRO A 99 -6.73 -6.06 -2.82
C PRO A 99 -7.80 -5.18 -3.47
N THR A 100 -7.65 -4.92 -4.77
CA THR A 100 -8.81 -4.48 -5.56
C THR A 100 -9.83 -5.62 -5.60
N GLY A 101 -11.08 -5.33 -5.27
CA GLY A 101 -12.15 -6.31 -5.36
C GLY A 101 -12.35 -6.75 -6.81
N LYS A 102 -12.41 -8.06 -7.06
CA LYS A 102 -13.01 -8.53 -8.31
C LYS A 102 -14.50 -8.21 -8.23
N VAL A 103 -15.01 -7.31 -9.09
CA VAL A 103 -16.40 -7.48 -9.50
C VAL A 103 -16.41 -8.81 -10.23
N ALA A 104 -17.00 -9.84 -9.62
CA ALA A 104 -17.27 -11.07 -10.33
C ALA A 104 -18.20 -10.72 -11.49
N GLN A 105 -17.65 -10.45 -12.67
CA GLN A 105 -18.38 -10.54 -13.92
C GLN A 105 -18.55 -12.03 -14.25
N GLY A 106 -19.29 -12.74 -13.41
CA GLY A 106 -19.98 -13.95 -13.83
C GLY A 106 -21.24 -13.53 -14.58
N PRO A 107 -21.68 -14.25 -15.62
CA PRO A 107 -23.00 -14.00 -16.18
C PRO A 107 -24.01 -14.15 -15.04
N MET A 108 -24.89 -13.17 -14.91
CA MET A 108 -26.14 -13.32 -14.16
C MET A 108 -26.96 -14.37 -14.93
N LEU A 109 -26.74 -15.64 -14.63
CA LEU A 109 -27.61 -16.75 -15.04
C LEU A 109 -28.71 -16.92 -13.99
#